data_AF-A0A2S7I8W1-F1
#
_entry.id   AF-A0A2S7I8W1-F1
#
_cell.length_a   1.000
_cell.length_b   1.000
_cell.length_c   1.000
_cell.angle_alpha   90.00
_cell.angle_beta   90.00
_cell.angle_gamma   90.00
#
_symmetry.space_group_name_H-M   'P 1'
#
loop_
_entity.id
_entity.type
_entity.pdbx_description
1 polymer ?
#
loop_
_entity_poly.entity_id
_entity_poly.type
_entity_poly.pdbx_seq_one_letter_code
_entity_poly.pdbx_strand_id
1 'polypeptide(L)'
;MANGTNYNVFNLKDFTTSATVTPTAVQATGSNAGNGSNDYIGVINTGGAWQKVTLDMSTITSVNVADNTKNFFALKVGKDVSYSLDIDDVQIVSSNMGTIDVKEFDKKVKMNTLVSDNLTLIELPSKSTVNIYSVDGKLVSSNRVNSGESINVSKLQKGNYIVTVEDGKNKVSRKIVKK
;
A
#
# COMPACT_ATOMS: atom_id res chain seq x y z
N MET A 1 -13.98 11.54 28.57
CA MET A 1 -15.07 11.24 27.62
C MET A 1 -14.60 11.58 26.22
N ALA A 2 -14.92 10.77 25.22
CA ALA A 2 -14.58 11.11 23.84
C ALA A 2 -15.37 12.37 23.42
N ASN A 3 -14.68 13.42 22.97
CA ASN A 3 -15.27 14.74 22.69
C ASN A 3 -15.62 14.92 21.20
N GLY A 4 -15.75 13.82 20.45
CA GLY A 4 -16.04 13.82 19.02
C GLY A 4 -17.45 13.34 18.72
N THR A 5 -18.05 13.88 17.67
CA THR A 5 -19.18 13.26 16.98
C THR A 5 -18.62 12.30 15.91
N ASN A 6 -19.32 11.21 15.60
CA ASN A 6 -19.03 10.30 14.48
C ASN A 6 -17.76 9.42 14.59
N TYR A 7 -17.59 8.64 15.66
CA TYR A 7 -16.52 7.63 15.74
C TYR A 7 -16.80 6.37 14.90
N ASN A 8 -15.77 5.80 14.29
CA ASN A 8 -15.81 4.39 13.86
C ASN A 8 -15.69 3.51 15.12
N VAL A 9 -16.67 2.65 15.35
CA VAL A 9 -16.77 1.87 16.59
C VAL A 9 -16.20 0.48 16.37
N PHE A 10 -15.26 0.09 17.23
CA PHE A 10 -14.68 -1.25 17.29
C PHE A 10 -15.01 -1.87 18.64
N ASN A 11 -15.83 -2.92 18.66
CA ASN A 11 -16.16 -3.62 19.90
C ASN A 11 -15.29 -4.85 20.07
N LEU A 12 -14.41 -4.81 21.08
CA LEU A 12 -13.52 -5.92 21.43
C LEU A 12 -14.28 -7.11 22.02
N LYS A 13 -15.44 -6.86 22.64
CA LYS A 13 -16.20 -7.86 23.43
C LYS A 13 -15.31 -8.49 24.51
N ASP A 14 -15.61 -9.73 24.91
CA ASP A 14 -14.73 -10.50 25.79
C ASP A 14 -13.41 -10.82 25.09
N PHE A 15 -12.31 -10.71 25.82
CA PHE A 15 -10.97 -10.77 25.28
C PHE A 15 -10.04 -11.59 26.18
N THR A 16 -9.45 -12.63 25.60
CA THR A 16 -8.51 -13.53 26.29
C THR A 16 -7.21 -13.73 25.51
N THR A 17 -7.31 -13.68 24.19
CA THR A 17 -6.18 -13.83 23.26
C THR A 17 -6.24 -12.77 22.18
N SER A 18 -5.07 -12.48 21.59
CA SER A 18 -4.90 -11.50 20.51
C SER A 18 -5.97 -11.63 19.41
N ALA A 19 -6.53 -10.50 18.97
CA ALA A 19 -7.67 -10.48 18.06
C ALA A 19 -7.59 -9.35 17.03
N THR A 20 -8.22 -9.56 15.87
CA THR A 20 -8.50 -8.50 14.90
C THR A 20 -9.99 -8.17 14.96
N VAL A 21 -10.30 -6.88 15.12
CA VAL A 21 -11.67 -6.38 15.27
C VAL A 21 -12.02 -5.51 14.08
N THR A 22 -13.16 -5.81 13.44
CA THR A 22 -13.74 -5.00 12.37
C THR A 22 -14.71 -3.95 12.94
N PRO A 23 -14.95 -2.83 12.23
CA PRO A 23 -15.85 -1.81 12.72
C PRO A 23 -17.30 -2.32 12.72
N THR A 24 -18.02 -2.19 13.84
CA THR A 24 -19.39 -2.72 14.02
C THR A 24 -20.49 -1.75 13.58
N ALA A 25 -20.20 -0.45 13.42
CA ALA A 25 -21.16 0.54 12.92
C ALA A 25 -20.47 1.72 12.20
N VAL A 26 -21.11 2.20 11.13
CA VAL A 26 -20.80 3.48 10.48
C VAL A 26 -21.37 4.60 11.33
N GLN A 27 -20.53 5.56 11.72
CA GLN A 27 -20.84 6.89 12.25
C GLN A 27 -22.25 7.05 12.83
N ALA A 28 -22.38 7.04 14.15
CA ALA A 28 -23.53 7.70 14.75
C ALA A 28 -23.48 9.17 14.28
N THR A 29 -24.52 9.65 13.59
CA THR A 29 -24.61 11.01 13.03
C THR A 29 -25.55 11.86 13.89
N GLY A 30 -25.12 13.08 14.25
CA GLY A 30 -25.93 14.07 15.00
C GLY A 30 -25.51 14.31 16.46
N SER A 31 -26.13 15.30 17.12
CA SER A 31 -25.77 15.76 18.49
C SER A 31 -26.05 14.76 19.62
N ASN A 32 -26.76 13.67 19.32
CA ASN A 32 -27.02 12.51 20.19
C ASN A 32 -26.42 11.21 19.63
N ALA A 33 -25.45 11.32 18.73
CA ALA A 33 -24.70 10.20 18.18
C ALA A 33 -23.83 9.54 19.25
N GLY A 34 -24.45 8.70 20.07
CA GLY A 34 -23.84 8.07 21.22
C GLY A 34 -22.48 7.47 20.87
N ASN A 35 -21.46 7.89 21.60
CA ASN A 35 -20.19 7.18 21.76
C ASN A 35 -20.50 5.68 21.79
N GLY A 36 -20.26 4.98 20.68
CA GLY A 36 -20.83 3.66 20.38
C GLY A 36 -21.03 2.74 21.59
N SER A 37 -22.09 1.92 21.54
CA SER A 37 -22.35 0.94 22.59
C SER A 37 -21.11 0.10 22.86
N ASN A 38 -20.73 -0.01 24.13
CA ASN A 38 -19.68 -0.92 24.54
C ASN A 38 -20.33 -2.30 24.67
N ASP A 39 -20.04 -3.19 23.72
CA ASP A 39 -20.61 -4.55 23.69
C ASP A 39 -19.82 -5.53 24.58
N TYR A 40 -18.94 -5.02 25.44
CA TYR A 40 -18.25 -5.79 26.46
C TYR A 40 -19.22 -6.34 27.50
N ILE A 41 -19.23 -7.67 27.68
CA ILE A 41 -20.18 -8.36 28.56
C ILE A 41 -19.56 -8.98 29.81
N GLY A 42 -18.22 -9.07 29.94
CA GLY A 42 -17.62 -9.17 31.27
C GLY A 42 -16.29 -9.87 31.45
N VAL A 43 -15.55 -10.28 30.42
CA VAL A 43 -14.22 -10.88 30.63
C VAL A 43 -13.14 -10.30 29.72
N ILE A 44 -12.28 -9.43 30.27
CA ILE A 44 -10.93 -9.17 29.75
C ILE A 44 -9.96 -9.89 30.69
N ASN A 45 -9.38 -11.00 30.23
CA ASN A 45 -8.41 -11.75 30.99
C ASN A 45 -7.28 -12.23 30.07
N THR A 46 -6.18 -11.49 30.07
CA THR A 46 -5.01 -11.83 29.26
C THR A 46 -4.09 -12.87 29.91
N GLY A 47 -4.42 -13.34 31.12
CA GLY A 47 -3.57 -14.23 31.91
C GLY A 47 -2.23 -13.60 32.32
N GLY A 48 -2.17 -12.27 32.40
CA GLY A 48 -0.92 -11.53 32.68
C GLY A 48 0.03 -11.42 31.49
N ALA A 49 -0.39 -11.86 30.30
CA ALA A 49 0.39 -11.71 29.07
C ALA A 49 -0.03 -10.45 28.29
N TRP A 50 0.90 -9.91 27.51
CA TRP A 50 0.57 -8.91 26.49
C TRP A 50 -0.23 -9.57 25.36
N GLN A 51 -1.36 -8.97 25.01
CA GLN A 51 -2.23 -9.45 23.93
C GLN A 51 -2.45 -8.33 22.91
N LYS A 52 -2.26 -8.65 21.63
CA LYS A 52 -2.38 -7.69 20.55
C LYS A 52 -3.84 -7.54 20.10
N VAL A 53 -4.32 -6.31 20.05
CA VAL A 53 -5.58 -5.96 19.37
C VAL A 53 -5.24 -5.24 18.07
N THR A 54 -5.73 -5.77 16.95
CA THR A 54 -5.61 -5.14 15.64
C THR A 54 -6.96 -4.59 15.23
N LEU A 55 -7.03 -3.29 14.92
CA LEU A 55 -8.23 -2.67 14.37
C LEU A 55 -8.17 -2.76 12.84
N ASP A 56 -9.14 -3.43 12.23
CA ASP A 56 -9.24 -3.49 10.77
C ASP A 56 -9.80 -2.18 10.23
N MET A 57 -8.92 -1.40 9.61
CA MET A 57 -9.24 -0.09 9.04
C MET A 57 -9.63 -0.17 7.55
N SER A 58 -9.76 -1.36 6.95
CA SER A 58 -9.95 -1.54 5.51
C SER A 58 -11.18 -0.84 4.92
N THR A 59 -12.24 -0.68 5.73
CA THR A 59 -13.48 0.00 5.32
C THR A 59 -13.53 1.48 5.73
N ILE A 60 -12.51 1.99 6.41
CA ILE A 60 -12.47 3.36 6.92
C ILE A 60 -11.78 4.26 5.90
N THR A 61 -12.54 5.23 5.38
CA THR A 61 -12.09 6.13 4.31
C THR A 61 -11.40 7.41 4.84
N SER A 62 -11.62 7.76 6.10
CA SER A 62 -11.00 8.92 6.74
C SER A 62 -10.91 8.78 8.25
N VAL A 63 -9.89 9.41 8.82
CA VAL A 63 -9.63 9.56 10.26
C VAL A 63 -9.28 11.01 10.53
N ASN A 64 -9.56 11.52 11.74
CA ASN A 64 -9.30 12.92 12.06
C ASN A 64 -7.81 13.22 12.19
N VAL A 65 -7.20 13.78 11.13
CA VAL A 65 -5.77 14.15 11.10
C VAL A 65 -5.53 15.66 11.04
N ALA A 66 -6.59 16.47 10.94
CA ALA A 66 -6.47 17.91 10.67
C ALA A 66 -7.07 18.79 11.78
N ASP A 67 -8.13 18.34 12.45
CA ASP A 67 -8.82 19.10 13.50
C ASP A 67 -8.26 18.73 14.87
N ASN A 68 -7.34 19.54 15.38
CA ASN A 68 -6.69 19.33 16.67
C ASN A 68 -7.62 19.52 17.89
N THR A 69 -8.86 19.95 17.67
CA THR A 69 -9.87 20.08 18.74
C THR A 69 -10.65 18.78 18.96
N LYS A 70 -10.50 17.80 18.05
CA LYS A 70 -11.17 16.49 18.09
C LYS A 70 -10.16 15.37 18.31
N ASN A 71 -10.62 14.27 18.92
CA ASN A 71 -9.77 13.10 19.15
C ASN A 71 -9.55 12.32 17.84
N PHE A 72 -8.31 11.89 17.58
CA PHE A 72 -7.96 10.94 16.52
C PHE A 72 -8.32 9.49 16.88
N PHE A 73 -8.05 9.11 18.13
CA PHE A 73 -8.34 7.80 18.70
C PHE A 73 -8.92 7.97 20.11
N ALA A 74 -9.87 7.13 20.48
CA ALA A 74 -10.46 7.12 21.81
C ALA A 74 -10.71 5.68 22.24
N LEU A 75 -10.41 5.39 23.49
CA LEU A 75 -10.70 4.10 24.11
C LEU A 75 -11.79 4.29 25.17
N LYS A 76 -12.81 3.44 25.10
CA LYS A 76 -13.89 3.37 26.10
C LYS A 76 -13.71 2.08 26.89
N VAL A 77 -13.42 2.21 28.18
CA VAL A 77 -13.05 1.11 29.06
C VAL A 77 -13.94 1.04 30.28
N GLY A 78 -14.28 -0.20 30.66
CA GLY A 78 -14.99 -0.54 31.89
C GLY A 78 -16.47 -0.15 31.96
N LYS A 79 -17.15 -0.82 32.87
CA LYS A 79 -18.29 -0.29 33.63
C LYS A 79 -18.26 -0.91 35.02
N ASP A 80 -18.52 -0.10 36.04
CA ASP A 80 -18.90 -0.52 37.40
C ASP A 80 -17.86 -1.25 38.29
N VAL A 81 -16.61 -1.47 37.88
CA VAL A 81 -15.55 -2.09 38.72
C VAL A 81 -14.18 -1.42 38.56
N SER A 82 -13.31 -1.59 39.56
CA SER A 82 -11.89 -1.20 39.46
C SER A 82 -11.12 -2.19 38.59
N TYR A 83 -10.29 -1.69 37.69
CA TYR A 83 -9.40 -2.50 36.85
C TYR A 83 -8.07 -1.77 36.64
N SER A 84 -7.01 -2.52 36.37
CA SER A 84 -5.75 -2.00 35.82
C SER A 84 -5.73 -2.30 34.33
N LEU A 85 -5.39 -1.30 33.52
CA LEU A 85 -5.28 -1.44 32.08
C LEU A 85 -3.94 -0.89 31.64
N ASP A 86 -3.08 -1.78 31.16
CA ASP A 86 -1.79 -1.44 30.60
C ASP A 86 -1.87 -1.49 29.07
N ILE A 87 -1.40 -0.44 28.41
CA ILE A 87 -1.41 -0.31 26.95
C ILE A 87 -0.01 0.12 26.55
N ASP A 88 0.60 -0.62 25.64
CA ASP A 88 1.90 -0.32 25.07
C ASP A 88 1.89 -0.55 23.56
N ASP A 89 2.91 -0.03 22.87
CA ASP A 89 3.15 -0.23 21.44
C ASP A 89 1.97 0.14 20.53
N VAL A 90 1.31 1.27 20.81
CA VAL A 90 0.24 1.80 19.94
C VAL A 90 0.84 2.25 18.61
N GLN A 91 0.58 1.48 17.55
CA GLN A 91 1.10 1.74 16.21
C GLN A 91 -0.02 1.96 15.20
N ILE A 92 0.13 3.00 14.37
CA ILE A 92 -0.64 3.18 13.14
C ILE A 92 0.19 2.61 12.01
N VAL A 93 -0.22 1.47 11.44
CA VAL A 93 0.50 0.82 10.34
C VAL A 93 -0.25 1.06 9.04
N SER A 94 0.34 1.84 8.13
CA SER A 94 -0.07 1.87 6.73
C SER A 94 0.84 0.94 5.93
N SER A 95 0.40 -0.29 5.68
CA SER A 95 1.08 -1.17 4.73
C SER A 95 0.76 -0.69 3.33
N ASN A 96 1.60 0.15 2.72
CA ASN A 96 1.59 0.35 1.25
C ASN A 96 2.87 0.98 0.66
N MET A 97 4.04 0.59 1.16
CA MET A 97 5.28 0.66 0.37
C MET A 97 5.62 -0.73 -0.18
N GLY A 98 4.77 -1.23 -1.09
CA GLY A 98 4.96 -2.52 -1.76
C GLY A 98 5.58 -2.34 -3.14
N THR A 99 6.53 -3.20 -3.51
CA THR A 99 7.08 -3.25 -4.89
C THR A 99 6.21 -4.11 -5.82
N ILE A 100 4.96 -4.40 -5.46
CA ILE A 100 4.12 -5.37 -6.17
C ILE A 100 3.85 -4.91 -7.60
N ASP A 101 3.47 -3.64 -7.77
CA ASP A 101 3.22 -3.02 -9.07
C ASP A 101 4.44 -3.11 -9.99
N VAL A 102 5.64 -2.81 -9.46
CA VAL A 102 6.90 -2.89 -10.23
C VAL A 102 7.24 -4.33 -10.60
N LYS A 103 7.00 -5.30 -9.70
CA LYS A 103 7.25 -6.73 -9.96
C LYS A 103 6.29 -7.30 -11.01
N GLU A 104 5.03 -6.91 -10.98
CA GLU A 104 4.04 -7.31 -11.98
C GLU A 104 4.33 -6.66 -13.34
N PHE A 105 4.70 -5.39 -13.34
CA PHE A 105 5.15 -4.68 -14.54
C PHE A 105 6.36 -5.37 -15.16
N ASP A 106 7.40 -5.69 -14.37
CA ASP A 106 8.61 -6.39 -14.86
C ASP A 106 8.29 -7.73 -15.53
N LYS A 107 7.44 -8.56 -14.92
CA LYS A 107 7.05 -9.87 -15.47
C LYS A 107 6.36 -9.76 -16.84
N LYS A 108 5.62 -8.68 -17.08
CA LYS A 108 4.89 -8.45 -18.33
C LYS A 108 5.75 -7.80 -19.41
N VAL A 109 6.79 -7.05 -19.06
CA VAL A 109 7.71 -6.46 -20.05
C VAL A 109 8.54 -7.55 -20.72
N LYS A 110 8.24 -7.84 -22.00
CA LYS A 110 8.95 -8.80 -22.84
C LYS A 110 9.47 -8.10 -24.09
N MET A 111 10.74 -8.33 -24.40
CA MET A 111 11.42 -7.79 -25.59
C MET A 111 12.58 -8.70 -25.98
N ASN A 112 13.09 -8.58 -27.19
CA ASN A 112 14.27 -9.35 -27.61
C ASN A 112 15.56 -8.83 -26.94
N THR A 113 16.38 -9.75 -26.45
CA THR A 113 17.70 -9.43 -25.89
C THR A 113 18.78 -9.30 -26.96
N LEU A 114 18.70 -10.10 -28.03
CA LEU A 114 19.62 -10.04 -29.16
C LEU A 114 18.95 -9.24 -30.28
N VAL A 115 19.56 -8.12 -30.62
CA VAL A 115 18.94 -7.08 -31.44
C VAL A 115 19.78 -6.86 -32.69
N SER A 116 19.20 -7.04 -33.87
CA SER A 116 19.79 -6.60 -35.13
C SER A 116 19.33 -5.17 -35.38
N ASP A 117 18.40 -4.93 -36.31
CA ASP A 117 18.00 -3.56 -36.65
C ASP A 117 16.81 -3.05 -35.84
N ASN A 118 16.05 -3.94 -35.22
CA ASN A 118 14.82 -3.61 -34.51
C ASN A 118 14.81 -4.22 -33.10
N LEU A 119 14.67 -3.37 -32.10
CA LEU A 119 14.28 -3.76 -30.75
C LEU A 119 12.76 -3.88 -30.72
N THR A 120 12.25 -5.09 -30.60
CA THR A 120 10.81 -5.40 -30.60
C THR A 120 10.31 -5.54 -29.18
N LEU A 121 9.27 -4.76 -28.84
CA LEU A 121 8.62 -4.77 -27.54
C LEU A 121 7.44 -5.74 -27.60
N ILE A 122 7.74 -7.03 -27.49
CA ILE A 122 6.80 -8.16 -27.65
C ILE A 122 5.55 -7.96 -26.78
N GLU A 123 5.74 -7.62 -25.51
CA GLU A 123 4.65 -7.39 -24.57
C GLU A 123 4.97 -6.21 -23.66
N LEU A 124 4.03 -5.27 -23.57
CA LEU A 124 4.06 -4.15 -22.63
C LEU A 124 2.71 -4.06 -21.90
N PRO A 125 2.69 -3.82 -20.57
CA PRO A 125 1.46 -3.64 -19.80
C PRO A 125 0.57 -2.49 -20.29
N SER A 126 1.21 -1.44 -20.80
CA SER A 126 0.58 -0.21 -21.28
C SER A 126 1.56 0.52 -22.20
N LYS A 127 1.09 1.58 -22.89
CA LYS A 127 1.96 2.42 -23.72
C LYS A 127 3.07 3.02 -22.86
N SER A 128 4.31 2.68 -23.17
CA SER A 128 5.47 2.95 -22.31
C SER A 128 6.52 3.78 -23.04
N THR A 129 7.31 4.53 -22.27
CA THR A 129 8.53 5.16 -22.77
C THR A 129 9.68 4.16 -22.65
N VAL A 130 10.39 3.94 -23.76
CA VAL A 130 11.55 3.06 -23.86
C VAL A 130 12.77 3.92 -24.14
N ASN A 131 13.69 3.93 -23.19
CA ASN A 131 14.96 4.63 -23.30
C ASN A 131 16.09 3.61 -23.46
N ILE A 132 17.02 3.88 -24.37
CA ILE A 132 18.21 3.06 -24.61
C ILE A 132 19.43 3.87 -24.21
N TYR A 133 20.26 3.29 -23.35
CA TYR A 133 21.49 3.86 -22.85
C TYR A 133 22.69 3.01 -23.27
N SER A 134 23.80 3.65 -23.64
CA SER A 134 25.09 2.97 -23.75
C SER A 134 25.60 2.57 -22.36
N VAL A 135 26.63 1.71 -22.31
CA VAL A 135 27.19 1.18 -21.05
C VAL A 135 27.83 2.24 -20.16
N ASP A 136 28.19 3.38 -20.72
CA ASP A 136 28.67 4.57 -20.01
C ASP A 136 27.53 5.43 -19.42
N GLY A 137 26.27 5.02 -19.63
CA GLY A 137 25.08 5.71 -19.11
C GLY A 137 24.53 6.81 -20.02
N LYS A 138 25.09 7.05 -21.21
CA LYS A 138 24.57 8.06 -22.14
C LYS A 138 23.27 7.58 -22.80
N LEU A 139 22.23 8.43 -22.78
CA LEU A 139 20.98 8.20 -23.52
C LEU A 139 21.24 8.30 -25.04
N VAL A 140 20.95 7.24 -25.78
CA VAL A 140 21.16 7.16 -27.24
C VAL A 140 19.87 7.05 -28.04
N SER A 141 18.75 6.68 -27.41
CA SER A 141 17.43 6.63 -28.04
C SER A 141 16.32 6.72 -27.00
N SER A 142 15.21 7.37 -27.33
CA SER A 142 14.03 7.51 -26.47
C SER A 142 12.78 7.52 -27.34
N ASN A 143 11.86 6.58 -27.11
CA ASN A 143 10.64 6.43 -27.91
C ASN A 143 9.46 6.06 -27.01
N ARG A 144 8.27 6.52 -27.37
CA ARG A 144 7.04 6.09 -26.71
C ARG A 144 6.30 5.10 -27.59
N VAL A 145 6.17 3.86 -27.13
CA VAL A 145 5.76 2.71 -27.94
C VAL A 145 4.64 1.91 -27.30
N ASN A 146 3.82 1.27 -28.14
CA ASN A 146 2.79 0.31 -27.74
C ASN A 146 3.34 -1.12 -27.75
N SER A 147 2.59 -2.04 -27.13
CA SER A 147 2.89 -3.48 -27.19
C SER A 147 2.89 -3.97 -28.64
N GLY A 148 3.88 -4.78 -29.01
CA GLY A 148 4.09 -5.31 -30.36
C GLY A 148 4.87 -4.37 -31.30
N GLU A 149 5.07 -3.10 -30.94
CA GLU A 149 5.84 -2.17 -31.75
C GLU A 149 7.35 -2.42 -31.65
N SER A 150 8.09 -1.83 -32.58
CA SER A 150 9.55 -1.93 -32.63
C SER A 150 10.21 -0.56 -32.72
N ILE A 151 11.42 -0.47 -32.15
CA ILE A 151 12.30 0.69 -32.23
C ILE A 151 13.45 0.36 -33.16
N ASN A 152 13.65 1.19 -34.18
CA ASN A 152 14.79 1.05 -35.08
C ASN A 152 16.09 1.44 -34.36
N VAL A 153 17.04 0.53 -34.35
CA VAL A 153 18.37 0.67 -33.73
C VAL A 153 19.50 0.35 -34.71
N SER A 154 19.25 0.35 -36.01
CA SER A 154 20.27 0.02 -37.03
C SER A 154 21.46 0.97 -37.01
N LYS A 155 21.25 2.20 -36.55
CA LYS A 155 22.29 3.23 -36.37
C LYS A 155 23.16 3.04 -35.14
N LEU A 156 22.77 2.15 -34.22
CA LEU A 156 23.57 1.85 -33.04
C LEU A 156 24.71 0.90 -33.40
N GLN A 157 25.91 1.18 -32.87
CA GLN A 157 27.05 0.29 -33.01
C GLN A 157 26.79 -1.04 -32.30
N LYS A 158 27.41 -2.11 -32.78
CA LYS A 158 27.38 -3.44 -32.14
C LYS A 158 27.91 -3.35 -30.72
N GLY A 159 27.25 -3.99 -29.76
CA GLY A 159 27.65 -3.93 -28.36
C GLY A 159 26.50 -4.08 -27.37
N ASN A 160 26.81 -3.88 -26.10
CA ASN A 160 25.85 -3.95 -25.01
C ASN A 160 25.15 -2.60 -24.80
N TYR A 161 23.87 -2.64 -24.46
CA TYR A 161 23.09 -1.46 -24.06
C TYR A 161 22.17 -1.80 -22.89
N ILE A 162 21.80 -0.77 -22.13
CA ILE A 162 20.76 -0.85 -21.10
C ILE A 162 19.51 -0.20 -21.64
N VAL A 163 18.40 -0.93 -21.59
CA VAL A 163 17.08 -0.44 -21.99
C VAL A 163 16.23 -0.29 -20.74
N THR A 164 15.63 0.88 -20.56
CA THR A 164 14.62 1.07 -19.53
C THR A 164 13.24 1.18 -20.17
N VAL A 165 12.26 0.53 -19.57
CA VAL A 165 10.85 0.63 -19.94
C VAL A 165 10.10 1.24 -18.76
N GLU A 166 9.37 2.34 -18.99
CA GLU A 166 8.59 3.00 -17.94
C GLU A 166 7.21 3.45 -18.44
N ASP A 167 6.17 3.28 -17.62
CA ASP A 167 4.79 3.68 -17.91
C ASP A 167 4.38 5.00 -17.22
N GLY A 168 5.33 5.65 -16.55
CA GLY A 168 5.12 6.86 -15.74
C GLY A 168 4.96 6.58 -14.25
N LYS A 169 4.70 5.33 -13.85
CA LYS A 169 4.64 4.89 -12.44
C LYS A 169 5.71 3.85 -12.14
N ASN A 170 5.81 2.85 -13.00
CA ASN A 170 6.71 1.72 -12.89
C ASN A 170 7.88 1.88 -13.87
N LYS A 171 9.05 1.39 -13.48
CA LYS A 171 10.26 1.41 -14.31
C LYS A 171 11.05 0.13 -14.13
N VAL A 172 11.44 -0.50 -15.23
CA VAL A 172 12.31 -1.67 -15.24
C VAL A 172 13.45 -1.49 -16.22
N SER A 173 14.58 -2.13 -15.94
CA SER A 173 15.78 -2.06 -16.76
C SER A 173 16.17 -3.46 -17.23
N ARG A 174 16.61 -3.59 -18.48
CA ARG A 174 17.02 -4.83 -19.09
C ARG A 174 18.26 -4.58 -19.94
N LYS A 175 19.16 -5.56 -20.00
CA LYS A 175 20.30 -5.52 -20.92
C LYS A 175 19.88 -6.05 -22.29
N ILE A 176 20.37 -5.42 -23.36
CA ILE A 176 20.33 -5.95 -24.72
C ILE A 176 21.74 -6.03 -25.31
N VAL A 177 21.88 -6.81 -26.38
CA VAL A 177 23.10 -6.91 -27.19
C VAL A 177 22.75 -6.63 -28.65
N LYS A 178 23.28 -5.53 -29.18
CA LYS A 178 23.24 -5.19 -30.61
C LYS A 178 24.26 -6.03 -31.36
N LYS A 179 23.79 -6.83 -32.32
CA LYS A 179 24.61 -7.65 -33.21
C LYS A 179 24.97 -6.95 -34.52
#